data_AF-A0A8R1HRQ3-F1
#
_entry.id   AF-A0A8R1HRQ3-F1
#
_cell.length_a   1.000
_cell.length_b   1.000
_cell.length_c   1.000
_cell.angle_alpha   90.00
_cell.angle_beta   90.00
_cell.angle_gamma   90.00
#
_symmetry.space_group_name_H-M   'P 1'
#
loop_
_entity.id
_entity.type
_entity.pdbx_description
1 polymer ?
#
loop_
_entity_poly.entity_id
_entity_poly.type
_entity_poly.pdbx_seq_one_letter_code
_entity_poly.pdbx_strand_id
1 'polypeptide(L)'
;MGDQSMKLVKKAAPILQDAVTDDNKGKASNAIFKYKRGVELLGEAMRLMPFEDDRRNKIMSQFTTYVKRIAQLEYANKTEVSVDQRRIAANSTGNGYHQVFSRCCDDTLKMVHVQDAYIVAHHQLLNFVRFCEVIVPLAKNLLVITLKTGEDARNNQTAFQELAVSLEKRGIVLYVEFSQSLHDREIIFDNGWVVKSGRGLDYFKPPEGKYALGACDMNLRPCHETIIDTFKRKK
;
A
#
# COMPACT_ATOMS: atom_id res chain seq x y z
N MET A 1 -20.65 18.49 11.87
CA MET A 1 -19.69 17.55 11.23
C MET A 1 -20.24 16.13 11.09
N GLY A 2 -20.87 15.54 12.12
CA GLY A 2 -21.41 14.16 12.03
C GLY A 2 -22.51 13.89 10.98
N ASP A 3 -23.23 14.91 10.52
CA ASP A 3 -24.25 14.76 9.46
C ASP A 3 -23.61 14.57 8.06
N GLN A 4 -22.45 15.19 7.80
CA GLN A 4 -21.78 15.11 6.50
C GLN A 4 -21.05 13.78 6.30
N SER A 5 -20.40 13.25 7.32
CA SER A 5 -19.76 11.93 7.26
C SER A 5 -20.79 10.81 7.05
N MET A 6 -21.93 10.88 7.72
CA MET A 6 -23.01 9.90 7.52
C MET A 6 -23.70 10.01 6.15
N LYS A 7 -23.74 11.20 5.53
CA LYS A 7 -24.18 11.36 4.14
C LYS A 7 -23.27 10.63 3.16
N LEU A 8 -21.94 10.67 3.37
CA LEU A 8 -20.98 9.93 2.56
C LEU A 8 -21.16 8.42 2.71
N VAL A 9 -21.36 7.92 3.94
CA VAL A 9 -21.65 6.50 4.21
C VAL A 9 -22.93 6.05 3.49
N LYS A 10 -24.01 6.85 3.57
CA LYS A 10 -25.27 6.56 2.85
C LYS A 10 -25.09 6.54 1.34
N LYS A 11 -24.23 7.40 0.78
CA LYS A 11 -23.90 7.43 -0.64
C LYS A 11 -23.05 6.22 -1.07
N ALA A 12 -22.17 5.73 -0.20
CA ALA A 12 -21.32 4.58 -0.47
C ALA A 12 -22.12 3.26 -0.53
N ALA A 13 -23.14 3.11 0.30
CA ALA A 13 -23.91 1.87 0.45
C ALA A 13 -24.43 1.26 -0.87
N PRO A 14 -25.20 1.98 -1.72
CA PRO A 14 -25.70 1.40 -2.98
C PRO A 14 -24.55 1.06 -3.95
N ILE A 15 -23.49 1.86 -3.99
CA ILE A 15 -22.32 1.64 -4.85
C ILE A 15 -21.62 0.33 -4.46
N LEU A 16 -21.45 0.10 -3.17
CA LEU A 16 -20.81 -1.10 -2.64
C LEU A 16 -21.69 -2.35 -2.82
N GLN A 17 -23.01 -2.22 -2.68
CA GLN A 17 -23.95 -3.30 -2.97
C GLN A 17 -23.91 -3.72 -4.45
N ASP A 18 -23.84 -2.74 -5.35
CA ASP A 18 -23.66 -2.97 -6.78
C ASP A 18 -22.29 -3.59 -7.08
N ALA A 19 -21.23 -3.18 -6.37
CA ALA A 19 -19.90 -3.76 -6.51
C ALA A 19 -19.90 -5.25 -6.16
N VAL A 20 -20.53 -5.63 -5.04
CA VAL A 20 -20.70 -7.04 -4.63
C VAL A 20 -21.50 -7.82 -5.67
N THR A 21 -22.53 -7.20 -6.26
CA THR A 21 -23.34 -7.84 -7.31
C THR A 21 -22.51 -8.13 -8.57
N ASP A 22 -21.67 -7.18 -9.01
CA ASP A 22 -20.80 -7.37 -10.16
C ASP A 22 -19.67 -8.39 -9.87
N ASP A 23 -19.14 -8.37 -8.65
CA ASP A 23 -18.13 -9.32 -8.17
C ASP A 23 -18.66 -10.76 -8.23
N ASN A 24 -19.86 -10.99 -7.70
CA ASN A 24 -20.55 -12.28 -7.76
C ASN A 24 -20.89 -12.72 -9.20
N LYS A 25 -21.02 -11.78 -10.13
CA LYS A 25 -21.25 -12.05 -11.57
C LYS A 25 -19.95 -12.25 -12.35
N GLY A 26 -18.79 -12.23 -11.70
CA GLY A 26 -17.47 -12.34 -12.35
C GLY A 26 -17.05 -11.11 -13.17
N LYS A 27 -17.76 -9.98 -13.03
CA LYS A 27 -17.45 -8.72 -13.75
C LYS A 27 -16.39 -7.92 -13.00
N ALA A 28 -15.18 -8.48 -12.93
CA ALA A 28 -14.18 -8.00 -12.00
C ALA A 28 -13.76 -6.54 -12.21
N SER A 29 -13.60 -6.06 -13.45
CA SER A 29 -13.27 -4.66 -13.72
C SER A 29 -14.34 -3.68 -13.20
N ASN A 30 -15.62 -4.01 -13.38
CA ASN A 30 -16.73 -3.19 -12.88
C ASN A 30 -16.81 -3.23 -11.35
N ALA A 31 -16.61 -4.41 -10.76
CA ALA A 31 -16.57 -4.58 -9.31
C ALA A 31 -15.45 -3.75 -8.68
N ILE A 32 -14.22 -3.85 -9.21
CA ILE A 32 -13.06 -3.07 -8.74
C ILE A 32 -13.37 -1.58 -8.79
N PHE A 33 -13.88 -1.07 -9.92
CA PHE A 33 -14.21 0.35 -10.08
C PHE A 33 -15.22 0.82 -9.01
N LYS A 34 -16.30 0.07 -8.80
CA LYS A 34 -17.34 0.42 -7.82
C LYS A 34 -16.84 0.28 -6.38
N TYR A 35 -16.10 -0.78 -6.05
CA TYR A 35 -15.48 -0.92 -4.73
C TYR A 35 -14.56 0.25 -4.42
N LYS A 36 -13.65 0.61 -5.34
CA LYS A 36 -12.76 1.77 -5.15
C LYS A 36 -13.54 3.04 -4.86
N ARG A 37 -14.61 3.29 -5.61
CA ARG A 37 -15.46 4.47 -5.41
C ARG A 37 -16.19 4.46 -4.07
N GLY A 38 -16.70 3.30 -3.65
CA GLY A 38 -17.36 3.15 -2.35
C GLY A 38 -16.40 3.30 -1.18
N VAL A 39 -15.22 2.67 -1.26
CA VAL A 39 -14.16 2.75 -0.26
C VAL A 39 -13.62 4.18 -0.14
N GLU A 40 -13.45 4.90 -1.25
CA GLU A 40 -13.10 6.33 -1.23
C GLU A 40 -14.09 7.15 -0.37
N LEU A 41 -15.39 6.98 -0.58
CA LEU A 41 -16.43 7.67 0.20
C LEU A 41 -16.39 7.28 1.69
N LEU A 42 -16.15 6.00 1.99
CA LEU A 42 -15.99 5.53 3.37
C LEU A 42 -14.73 6.12 4.02
N GLY A 43 -13.63 6.23 3.29
CA GLY A 43 -12.38 6.84 3.74
C GLY A 43 -12.53 8.34 4.02
N GLU A 44 -13.19 9.07 3.11
CA GLU A 44 -13.56 10.47 3.32
C GLU A 44 -14.47 10.64 4.55
N ALA A 45 -15.46 9.75 4.72
CA ALA A 45 -16.33 9.77 5.90
C ALA A 45 -15.52 9.59 7.19
N MET A 46 -14.56 8.65 7.21
CA MET A 46 -13.68 8.44 8.36
C MET A 46 -12.78 9.64 8.66
N ARG A 47 -12.30 10.37 7.64
CA ARG A 47 -11.52 11.61 7.84
C ARG A 47 -12.33 12.74 8.46
N LEU A 48 -13.64 12.77 8.23
CA LEU A 48 -14.55 13.78 8.80
C LEU A 48 -15.06 13.40 10.21
N MET A 49 -14.76 12.20 10.69
CA MET A 49 -15.15 11.74 12.03
C MET A 49 -14.01 11.94 13.04
N PRO A 50 -14.31 12.28 14.30
CA PRO A 50 -13.33 12.19 15.38
C PRO A 50 -12.74 10.79 15.50
N PHE A 51 -11.48 10.69 15.91
CA PHE A 51 -10.79 9.40 16.05
C PHE A 51 -11.49 8.44 17.03
N GLU A 52 -12.10 8.99 18.08
CA GLU A 52 -12.75 8.27 19.18
C GLU A 52 -14.22 7.86 18.88
N ASP A 53 -14.73 8.16 17.68
CA ASP A 53 -16.12 7.88 17.33
C ASP A 53 -16.35 6.38 17.10
N ASP A 54 -17.19 5.72 17.91
CA ASP A 54 -17.51 4.29 17.79
C ASP A 54 -18.03 3.89 16.40
N ARG A 55 -18.69 4.80 15.67
CA ARG A 55 -19.18 4.53 14.31
C ARG A 55 -18.03 4.34 13.33
N ARG A 56 -16.90 5.01 13.60
CA ARG A 56 -15.66 4.90 12.81
C ARG A 56 -15.16 3.47 12.78
N ASN A 57 -15.27 2.72 13.89
CA ASN A 57 -14.86 1.32 13.96
C ASN A 57 -15.66 0.42 13.01
N LYS A 58 -16.99 0.63 12.92
CA LYS A 58 -17.85 -0.14 12.00
C LYS A 58 -17.51 0.17 10.54
N ILE A 59 -17.30 1.45 10.23
CA ILE A 59 -16.92 1.90 8.88
C ILE A 59 -15.54 1.36 8.52
N MET A 60 -14.58 1.40 9.45
CA MET A 60 -13.23 0.87 9.28
C MET A 60 -13.26 -0.63 8.98
N SER A 61 -14.10 -1.39 9.67
CA SER A 61 -14.27 -2.83 9.42
C SER A 61 -14.80 -3.12 8.02
N GLN A 62 -15.86 -2.42 7.59
CA GLN A 62 -16.41 -2.54 6.23
C GLN A 62 -15.39 -2.11 5.18
N PHE A 63 -14.75 -0.96 5.40
CA PHE A 63 -13.71 -0.41 4.55
C PHE A 63 -12.58 -1.43 4.34
N THR A 64 -12.07 -1.99 5.43
CA THR A 64 -11.00 -3.00 5.41
C THR A 64 -11.42 -4.24 4.63
N THR A 65 -12.67 -4.69 4.79
CA THR A 65 -13.22 -5.84 4.05
C THR A 65 -13.22 -5.57 2.54
N TYR A 66 -13.70 -4.40 2.12
CA TYR A 66 -13.75 -4.05 0.70
C TYR A 66 -12.37 -3.78 0.11
N VAL A 67 -11.49 -3.12 0.85
CA VAL A 67 -10.07 -2.93 0.47
C VAL A 67 -9.40 -4.28 0.24
N LYS A 68 -9.58 -5.24 1.16
CA LYS A 68 -9.06 -6.60 1.01
C LYS A 68 -9.58 -7.24 -0.27
N ARG A 69 -10.87 -7.07 -0.58
CA ARG A 69 -11.46 -7.62 -1.80
C ARG A 69 -10.93 -6.95 -3.06
N ILE A 70 -10.74 -5.62 -3.06
CA ILE A 70 -10.11 -4.88 -4.18
C ILE A 70 -8.73 -5.47 -4.46
N ALA A 71 -7.87 -5.61 -3.45
CA ALA A 71 -6.52 -6.14 -3.61
C ALA A 71 -6.52 -7.54 -4.25
N GLN A 72 -7.44 -8.42 -3.82
CA GLN A 72 -7.61 -9.76 -4.40
C GLN A 72 -8.03 -9.71 -5.87
N LEU A 73 -9.03 -8.89 -6.20
CA LEU A 73 -9.54 -8.76 -7.56
C LEU A 73 -8.51 -8.11 -8.50
N GLU A 74 -7.78 -7.12 -8.02
CA GLU A 74 -6.73 -6.47 -8.81
C GLU A 74 -5.60 -7.44 -9.14
N TYR A 75 -5.19 -8.25 -8.17
CA TYR A 75 -4.20 -9.30 -8.35
C TYR A 75 -4.64 -10.35 -9.38
N ALA A 76 -5.93 -10.72 -9.39
CA ALA A 76 -6.46 -11.65 -10.38
C ALA A 76 -6.58 -11.06 -11.80
N ASN A 77 -6.68 -9.74 -11.95
CA ASN A 77 -6.93 -9.06 -13.23
C ASN A 77 -5.71 -8.31 -13.80
N LYS A 78 -4.49 -8.76 -13.52
CA LYS A 78 -3.26 -8.08 -13.96
C LYS A 78 -3.20 -8.02 -15.50
N THR A 79 -3.30 -6.80 -16.02
CA THR A 79 -2.99 -6.44 -17.41
C THR A 79 -2.15 -5.17 -17.38
N GLU A 80 -0.88 -5.34 -17.65
CA GLU A 80 0.17 -4.33 -17.43
C GLU A 80 0.94 -4.07 -18.71
N VAL A 81 1.33 -2.82 -18.93
CA VAL A 81 2.29 -2.44 -19.98
C VAL A 81 3.58 -2.02 -19.30
N SER A 82 4.70 -2.59 -19.74
CA SER A 82 6.02 -2.20 -19.23
C SER A 82 6.31 -0.75 -19.63
N VAL A 83 6.69 0.06 -18.65
CA VAL A 83 7.01 1.49 -18.84
C VAL A 83 8.50 1.74 -18.62
N ASP A 84 9.10 1.10 -17.61
CA ASP A 84 10.49 1.29 -17.25
C ASP A 84 11.07 0.04 -16.58
N GLN A 85 12.35 -0.21 -16.76
CA GLN A 85 13.11 -1.24 -16.06
C GLN A 85 14.40 -0.62 -15.53
N ARG A 86 14.57 -0.65 -14.20
CA ARG A 86 15.78 -0.21 -13.52
C ARG A 86 16.59 -1.42 -13.07
N ARG A 87 17.85 -1.48 -13.51
CA ARG A 87 18.83 -2.45 -13.02
C ARG A 87 19.67 -1.80 -11.93
N ILE A 88 19.57 -2.33 -10.71
CA ILE A 88 20.40 -1.91 -9.59
C ILE A 88 21.61 -2.83 -9.58
N ALA A 89 22.80 -2.29 -9.86
CA ALA A 89 24.05 -3.03 -9.79
C ALA A 89 24.47 -3.28 -8.34
N ALA A 90 25.20 -4.37 -8.10
CA ALA A 90 25.77 -4.65 -6.79
C ALA A 90 26.65 -3.49 -6.29
N ASN A 91 26.50 -3.12 -5.02
CA ASN A 91 27.19 -2.00 -4.36
C ASN A 91 26.86 -0.60 -4.90
N SER A 92 25.95 -0.47 -5.88
CA SER A 92 25.54 0.85 -6.35
C SER A 92 24.77 1.61 -5.27
N THR A 93 24.92 2.93 -5.27
CA THR A 93 24.21 3.89 -4.41
C THR A 93 23.24 4.72 -5.28
N GLY A 94 22.48 5.63 -4.66
CA GLY A 94 21.51 6.49 -5.36
C GLY A 94 20.16 5.83 -5.61
N ASN A 95 19.89 4.67 -5.01
CA ASN A 95 18.66 3.88 -5.24
C ASN A 95 17.66 3.98 -4.07
N GLY A 96 17.61 5.13 -3.38
CA GLY A 96 16.64 5.35 -2.32
C GLY A 96 15.19 5.23 -2.84
N TYR A 97 14.25 4.90 -1.96
CA TYR A 97 12.84 4.68 -2.34
C TYR A 97 12.19 5.84 -3.08
N HIS A 98 12.58 7.09 -2.79
CA HIS A 98 12.11 8.25 -3.54
C HIS A 98 12.40 8.13 -5.05
N GLN A 99 13.60 7.64 -5.44
CA GLN A 99 13.98 7.47 -6.84
C GLN A 99 13.18 6.37 -7.54
N VAL A 100 12.69 5.39 -6.78
CA VAL A 100 11.93 4.26 -7.29
C VAL A 100 10.44 4.60 -7.40
N PHE A 101 9.85 5.19 -6.36
CA PHE A 101 8.40 5.28 -6.23
C PHE A 101 7.82 6.66 -6.52
N SER A 102 8.62 7.72 -6.58
CA SER A 102 8.09 9.08 -6.76
C SER A 102 7.20 9.23 -7.99
N ARG A 103 7.56 8.60 -9.11
CA ARG A 103 6.75 8.60 -10.35
C ARG A 103 5.40 7.90 -10.21
N CYS A 104 5.26 7.00 -9.25
CA CYS A 104 4.01 6.28 -8.99
C CYS A 104 3.01 7.10 -8.17
N CYS A 105 3.47 8.19 -7.55
CA CYS A 105 2.68 9.04 -6.67
C CYS A 105 2.19 10.30 -7.38
N ASP A 106 0.90 10.58 -7.21
CA ASP A 106 0.26 11.83 -7.60
C ASP A 106 -0.91 12.12 -6.66
N ASP A 107 -1.54 13.29 -6.81
CA ASP A 107 -2.69 13.69 -5.99
C ASP A 107 -3.94 12.81 -6.25
N THR A 108 -3.94 11.93 -7.24
CA THR A 108 -5.05 10.99 -7.51
C THR A 108 -4.90 9.66 -6.78
N LEU A 109 -3.70 9.35 -6.28
CA LEU A 109 -3.40 8.11 -5.57
C LEU A 109 -4.14 8.07 -4.22
N LYS A 110 -4.97 7.03 -4.02
CA LYS A 110 -5.73 6.84 -2.79
C LYS A 110 -5.39 5.54 -2.07
N MET A 111 -4.92 4.52 -2.79
CA MET A 111 -4.64 3.21 -2.21
C MET A 111 -3.34 2.62 -2.77
N VAL A 112 -2.56 2.01 -1.89
CA VAL A 112 -1.34 1.29 -2.23
C VAL A 112 -1.40 -0.11 -1.64
N HIS A 113 -1.17 -1.12 -2.47
CA HIS A 113 -1.13 -2.53 -2.08
C HIS A 113 0.29 -3.05 -2.22
N VAL A 114 0.93 -3.40 -1.11
CA VAL A 114 2.29 -3.96 -1.03
C VAL A 114 2.18 -5.46 -0.79
N GLN A 115 2.85 -6.25 -1.62
CA GLN A 115 3.08 -7.68 -1.42
C GLN A 115 4.58 -7.92 -1.32
N ASP A 116 5.03 -8.33 -0.13
CA ASP A 116 6.42 -8.67 0.12
C ASP A 116 6.49 -9.69 1.26
N ALA A 117 6.92 -10.92 0.96
CA ALA A 117 6.97 -12.01 1.93
C ALA A 117 7.99 -11.78 3.06
N TYR A 118 8.91 -10.84 2.89
CA TYR A 118 10.05 -10.64 3.78
C TYR A 118 9.91 -9.39 4.64
N ILE A 119 8.71 -8.92 4.99
CA ILE A 119 8.59 -7.86 6.02
C ILE A 119 8.54 -8.52 7.39
N VAL A 120 9.67 -9.11 7.82
CA VAL A 120 9.76 -9.93 9.05
C VAL A 120 10.84 -9.40 10.00
N ALA A 121 12.08 -9.26 9.55
CA ALA A 121 13.17 -8.78 10.37
C ALA A 121 13.05 -7.28 10.66
N HIS A 122 13.71 -6.81 11.72
CA HIS A 122 13.66 -5.41 12.14
C HIS A 122 14.04 -4.44 11.00
N HIS A 123 15.10 -4.71 10.25
CA HIS A 123 15.49 -3.84 9.13
C HIS A 123 14.47 -3.83 7.99
N GLN A 124 13.71 -4.92 7.82
CA GLN A 124 12.66 -5.05 6.80
C GLN A 124 11.41 -4.27 7.19
N LEU A 125 11.05 -4.28 8.48
CA LEU A 125 10.04 -3.38 9.04
C LEU A 125 10.42 -1.91 8.84
N LEU A 126 11.68 -1.55 9.15
CA LEU A 126 12.18 -0.18 8.90
C LEU A 126 12.15 0.18 7.41
N ASN A 127 12.44 -0.76 6.52
CA ASN A 127 12.29 -0.58 5.08
C ASN A 127 10.83 -0.29 4.69
N PHE A 128 9.86 -1.01 5.26
CA PHE A 128 8.45 -0.70 5.05
C PHE A 128 8.04 0.68 5.61
N VAL A 129 8.55 1.06 6.80
CA VAL A 129 8.35 2.41 7.36
C VAL A 129 8.90 3.49 6.41
N ARG A 130 10.14 3.34 5.94
CA ARG A 130 10.76 4.29 4.98
C ARG A 130 9.98 4.37 3.67
N PHE A 131 9.42 3.26 3.21
CA PHE A 131 8.52 3.27 2.07
C PHE A 131 7.29 4.15 2.35
N CYS A 132 6.60 3.95 3.48
CA CYS A 132 5.49 4.80 3.89
C CYS A 132 5.91 6.28 3.99
N GLU A 133 7.07 6.59 4.58
CA GLU A 133 7.60 7.96 4.70
C GLU A 133 7.83 8.64 3.34
N VAL A 134 8.11 7.88 2.27
CA VAL A 134 8.22 8.41 0.91
C VAL A 134 6.85 8.63 0.28
N ILE A 135 5.93 7.66 0.39
CA ILE A 135 4.64 7.74 -0.31
C ILE A 135 3.72 8.79 0.31
N VAL A 136 3.63 8.84 1.65
CA VAL A 136 2.71 9.71 2.38
C VAL A 136 2.81 11.19 1.99
N PRO A 137 4.00 11.83 1.93
CA PRO A 137 4.09 13.23 1.52
C PRO A 137 3.86 13.43 0.01
N LEU A 138 4.10 12.42 -0.83
CA LEU A 138 3.91 12.51 -2.28
C LEU A 138 2.47 12.26 -2.73
N ALA A 139 1.64 11.64 -1.87
CA ALA A 139 0.25 11.26 -2.16
C ALA A 139 -0.71 11.91 -1.16
N LYS A 140 -1.06 13.17 -1.40
CA LYS A 140 -1.87 14.00 -0.46
C LYS A 140 -3.23 13.38 -0.11
N ASN A 141 -3.81 12.63 -1.05
CA ASN A 141 -5.12 12.00 -0.92
C ASN A 141 -5.05 10.51 -0.59
N LEU A 142 -3.88 10.01 -0.17
CA LEU A 142 -3.72 8.63 0.27
C LEU A 142 -4.65 8.33 1.44
N LEU A 143 -5.41 7.24 1.32
CA LEU A 143 -6.35 6.76 2.32
C LEU A 143 -5.90 5.41 2.90
N VAL A 144 -5.27 4.57 2.08
CA VAL A 144 -5.00 3.17 2.44
C VAL A 144 -3.64 2.69 2.01
N ILE A 145 -3.01 1.96 2.91
CA ILE A 145 -1.90 1.07 2.61
C ILE A 145 -2.31 -0.34 3.05
N THR A 146 -2.21 -1.31 2.16
CA THR A 146 -2.29 -2.73 2.55
C THR A 146 -0.94 -3.38 2.42
N LEU A 147 -0.54 -4.17 3.40
CA LEU A 147 0.62 -5.04 3.34
C LEU A 147 0.19 -6.50 3.40
N LYS A 148 0.51 -7.27 2.37
CA LYS A 148 0.49 -8.74 2.43
C LYS A 148 1.93 -9.22 2.63
N THR A 149 2.21 -9.92 3.72
CA THR A 149 3.55 -10.39 4.09
C THR A 149 3.53 -11.86 4.52
N GLY A 150 4.71 -12.45 4.73
CA GLY A 150 4.87 -13.84 5.15
C GLY A 150 4.28 -14.11 6.54
N GLU A 151 3.90 -15.35 6.81
CA GLU A 151 3.28 -15.76 8.09
C GLU A 151 4.18 -15.46 9.30
N ASP A 152 5.50 -15.59 9.16
CA ASP A 152 6.47 -15.30 10.23
C ASP A 152 6.41 -13.85 10.71
N ALA A 153 5.93 -12.92 9.87
CA ALA A 153 5.76 -11.53 10.23
C ALA A 153 4.68 -11.33 11.31
N ARG A 154 3.80 -12.31 11.56
CA ARG A 154 2.77 -12.24 12.60
C ARG A 154 3.36 -12.00 13.99
N ASN A 155 4.60 -12.43 14.23
CA ASN A 155 5.32 -12.17 15.47
C ASN A 155 5.60 -10.67 15.70
N ASN A 156 5.50 -9.84 14.66
CA ASN A 156 5.69 -8.39 14.72
C ASN A 156 4.36 -7.60 14.78
N GLN A 157 3.26 -8.23 15.20
CA GLN A 157 1.94 -7.59 15.28
C GLN A 157 1.97 -6.24 16.01
N THR A 158 2.72 -6.13 17.12
CA THR A 158 2.86 -4.89 17.89
C THR A 158 3.54 -3.79 17.08
N ALA A 159 4.58 -4.10 16.31
CA ALA A 159 5.27 -3.12 15.46
C ALA A 159 4.37 -2.64 14.31
N PHE A 160 3.59 -3.53 13.70
CA PHE A 160 2.61 -3.14 12.69
C PHE A 160 1.49 -2.28 13.27
N GLN A 161 1.03 -2.58 14.50
CA GLN A 161 0.02 -1.77 15.18
C GLN A 161 0.55 -0.38 15.52
N GLU A 162 1.80 -0.26 15.96
CA GLU A 162 2.45 1.03 16.20
C GLU A 162 2.50 1.87 14.92
N LEU A 163 2.92 1.28 13.80
CA LEU A 163 2.90 1.96 12.50
C LEU A 163 1.48 2.33 12.06
N ALA A 164 0.50 1.44 12.27
CA ALA A 164 -0.90 1.70 11.94
C ALA A 164 -1.44 2.93 12.70
N VAL A 165 -1.20 3.01 14.01
CA VAL A 165 -1.57 4.16 14.85
C VAL A 165 -0.84 5.44 14.39
N SER A 166 0.42 5.33 13.98
CA SER A 166 1.19 6.47 13.44
C SER A 166 0.61 7.00 12.12
N LEU A 167 0.25 6.11 11.19
CA LEU A 167 -0.39 6.45 9.92
C LEU A 167 -1.81 6.98 10.11
N GLU A 168 -2.55 6.44 11.09
CA GLU A 168 -3.91 6.84 11.39
C GLU A 168 -3.99 8.31 11.82
N LYS A 169 -3.00 8.82 12.56
CA LYS A 169 -2.89 10.26 12.89
C LYS A 169 -2.86 11.17 11.66
N ARG A 170 -2.52 10.63 10.49
CA ARG A 170 -2.52 11.33 9.18
C ARG A 170 -3.75 10.99 8.33
N GLY A 171 -4.72 10.26 8.90
CA GLY A 171 -5.93 9.81 8.22
C GLY A 171 -5.72 8.65 7.26
N ILE A 172 -4.62 7.90 7.41
CA ILE A 172 -4.26 6.76 6.55
C ILE A 172 -4.47 5.46 7.31
N VAL A 173 -5.18 4.51 6.69
CA VAL A 173 -5.42 3.18 7.24
C VAL A 173 -4.34 2.21 6.77
N LEU A 174 -3.70 1.52 7.70
CA LEU A 174 -2.83 0.39 7.41
C LEU A 174 -3.57 -0.93 7.69
N TYR A 175 -3.66 -1.80 6.68
CA TYR A 175 -4.15 -3.17 6.85
C TYR A 175 -3.04 -4.17 6.55
N VAL A 176 -2.79 -5.10 7.48
CA VAL A 176 -1.75 -6.13 7.33
C VAL A 176 -2.39 -7.51 7.24
N GLU A 177 -2.06 -8.24 6.19
CA GLU A 177 -2.47 -9.63 5.95
C GLU A 177 -1.25 -10.53 5.92
N PHE A 178 -1.35 -11.67 6.59
CA PHE A 178 -0.30 -12.69 6.65
C PHE A 178 -0.66 -13.85 5.73
N SER A 179 0.35 -14.41 5.06
CA SER A 179 0.17 -15.47 4.08
C SER A 179 1.33 -16.46 4.12
N GLN A 180 1.00 -17.75 4.10
CA GLN A 180 1.97 -18.84 4.07
C GLN A 180 2.56 -19.10 2.66
N SER A 181 1.87 -18.66 1.61
CA SER A 181 2.21 -18.97 0.21
C SER A 181 2.52 -17.73 -0.63
N LEU A 182 3.05 -16.68 0.01
CA LEU A 182 3.43 -15.46 -0.70
C LEU A 182 4.82 -15.58 -1.32
N HIS A 183 4.88 -15.41 -2.64
CA HIS A 183 6.15 -15.41 -3.39
C HIS A 183 6.34 -14.11 -4.19
N ASP A 184 5.24 -13.47 -4.59
CA ASP A 184 5.25 -12.24 -5.38
C ASP A 184 5.78 -11.06 -4.57
N ARG A 185 6.62 -10.24 -5.23
CA ARG A 185 7.19 -8.99 -4.72
C ARG A 185 6.72 -7.84 -5.60
N GLU A 186 5.55 -7.31 -5.27
CA GLU A 186 4.81 -6.39 -6.12
C GLU A 186 4.16 -5.29 -5.28
N ILE A 187 4.15 -4.07 -5.82
CA ILE A 187 3.48 -2.91 -5.25
C ILE A 187 2.52 -2.37 -6.30
N ILE A 188 1.23 -2.40 -6.00
CA ILE A 188 0.15 -1.90 -6.86
C ILE A 188 -0.34 -0.58 -6.31
N PHE A 189 -0.44 0.41 -7.18
CA PHE A 189 -0.98 1.74 -6.91
C PHE A 189 -2.33 1.87 -7.60
N ASP A 190 -3.35 2.36 -6.90
CA ASP A 190 -4.72 2.37 -7.43
C ASP A 190 -4.96 3.32 -8.61
N ASN A 191 -4.03 4.24 -8.85
CA ASN A 191 -3.93 5.08 -10.05
C ASN A 191 -3.37 4.32 -11.27
N GLY A 192 -3.09 3.02 -11.14
CA GLY A 192 -2.72 2.11 -12.22
C GLY A 192 -1.22 1.85 -12.37
N TRP A 193 -0.36 2.35 -11.49
CA TRP A 193 1.06 1.95 -11.47
C TRP A 193 1.24 0.60 -10.78
N VAL A 194 2.18 -0.21 -11.27
CA VAL A 194 2.62 -1.44 -10.62
C VAL A 194 4.14 -1.49 -10.63
N VAL A 195 4.76 -1.81 -9.50
CA VAL A 195 6.21 -1.95 -9.37
C VAL A 195 6.53 -3.36 -8.90
N LYS A 196 7.36 -4.09 -9.64
CA LYS A 196 7.87 -5.42 -9.29
C LYS A 196 9.35 -5.31 -8.99
N SER A 197 9.79 -5.84 -7.85
CA SER A 197 11.19 -5.80 -7.44
C SER A 197 11.69 -7.20 -7.17
N GLY A 198 12.81 -7.57 -7.79
CA GLY A 198 13.45 -8.86 -7.60
C GLY A 198 13.86 -9.14 -6.15
N ARG A 199 13.92 -8.13 -5.27
CA ARG A 199 14.18 -8.24 -3.83
C ARG A 199 13.12 -7.58 -2.93
N GLY A 200 11.99 -7.18 -3.51
CA GLY A 200 10.96 -6.46 -2.77
C GLY A 200 11.50 -5.11 -2.27
N LEU A 201 11.20 -4.77 -1.03
CA LEU A 201 11.73 -3.57 -0.37
C LEU A 201 13.15 -3.82 0.20
N ASP A 202 13.61 -5.05 0.35
CA ASP A 202 14.88 -5.40 1.03
C ASP A 202 16.08 -5.56 0.08
N TYR A 203 16.33 -4.55 -0.75
CA TYR A 203 17.48 -4.51 -1.66
C TYR A 203 18.68 -3.72 -1.15
N PHE A 204 18.62 -3.14 0.05
CA PHE A 204 19.75 -2.43 0.65
C PHE A 204 20.69 -3.37 1.39
N LYS A 205 22.00 -3.11 1.32
CA LYS A 205 22.98 -3.81 2.15
C LYS A 205 22.97 -3.26 3.59
N PRO A 206 23.46 -4.03 4.57
CA PRO A 206 23.79 -3.47 5.87
C PRO A 206 24.77 -2.29 5.72
N PRO A 207 24.68 -1.26 6.59
CA PRO A 207 25.67 -0.18 6.59
C PRO A 207 27.04 -0.72 7.02
N GLU A 208 28.12 -0.06 6.59
CA GLU A 208 29.50 -0.42 6.96
C GLU A 208 29.73 -0.32 8.48
N GLY A 209 28.96 0.51 9.17
CA GLY A 209 28.98 0.65 10.62
C GLY A 209 27.78 1.45 11.13
N LYS A 210 27.61 1.50 12.45
CA LYS A 210 26.48 2.19 13.11
C LYS A 210 26.42 3.69 12.82
N TYR A 211 27.58 4.31 12.58
CA TYR A 211 27.73 5.76 12.36
C TYR A 211 28.34 6.08 10.99
N ALA A 212 28.21 5.16 10.03
CA ALA A 212 28.71 5.36 8.67
C ALA A 212 27.74 6.18 7.81
N LEU A 213 28.26 6.82 6.75
CA LEU A 213 27.41 7.42 5.73
C LEU A 213 26.50 6.35 5.11
N GLY A 214 25.28 6.76 4.82
CA GLY A 214 24.23 5.84 4.41
C GLY A 214 23.52 5.12 5.55
N ALA A 215 23.87 5.31 6.82
CA ALA A 215 23.11 4.75 7.94
C ALA A 215 21.64 5.24 7.97
N CYS A 216 21.43 6.54 7.70
CA CYS A 216 20.11 7.18 7.65
C CYS A 216 19.62 7.43 6.23
N ASP A 217 20.42 8.13 5.40
CA ASP A 217 20.06 8.42 4.01
C ASP A 217 20.32 7.20 3.12
N MET A 218 19.24 6.55 2.69
CA MET A 218 19.31 5.35 1.86
C MET A 218 19.83 5.62 0.45
N ASN A 219 19.92 6.87 -0.01
CA ASN A 219 20.61 7.18 -1.28
C ASN A 219 22.11 6.98 -1.17
N LEU A 220 22.70 7.03 0.02
CA LEU A 220 24.12 6.76 0.23
C LEU A 220 24.39 5.29 0.60
N ARG A 221 23.34 4.45 0.69
CA ARG A 221 23.49 3.05 1.07
C ARG A 221 23.80 2.16 -0.14
N PRO A 222 24.85 1.30 -0.08
CA PRO A 222 25.10 0.31 -1.11
C PRO A 222 23.93 -0.68 -1.23
N CYS A 223 23.59 -1.07 -2.46
CA CYS A 223 22.50 -2.00 -2.72
C CYS A 223 23.00 -3.41 -3.10
N HIS A 224 22.16 -4.41 -2.86
CA HIS A 224 22.26 -5.70 -3.53
C HIS A 224 21.84 -5.56 -4.98
N GLU A 225 22.36 -6.44 -5.84
CA GLU A 225 21.92 -6.49 -7.23
C GLU A 225 20.44 -6.88 -7.30
N THR A 226 19.65 -6.13 -8.08
CA THR A 226 18.26 -6.44 -8.35
C THR A 226 17.74 -5.73 -9.59
N ILE A 227 16.57 -6.14 -10.06
CA ILE A 227 15.84 -5.49 -11.14
C ILE A 227 14.51 -4.99 -10.56
N ILE A 228 14.17 -3.75 -10.88
CA ILE A 228 12.89 -3.14 -10.56
C ILE A 228 12.19 -2.80 -11.86
N ASP A 229 11.09 -3.48 -12.12
CA ASP A 229 10.23 -3.24 -13.27
C ASP A 229 9.04 -2.37 -12.86
N THR A 230 8.78 -1.31 -13.63
CA THR A 230 7.64 -0.43 -13.43
C THR A 230 6.70 -0.53 -14.62
N PHE A 231 5.43 -0.79 -14.32
CA PHE A 231 4.37 -0.98 -15.29
C PHE A 231 3.24 0.03 -15.07
N LYS A 232 2.48 0.31 -16.13
CA LYS A 232 1.22 1.03 -16.05
C LYS A 232 0.12 0.17 -16.66
N ARG A 233 -0.99 -0.01 -15.92
CA ARG A 233 -2.19 -0.68 -16.44
C ARG A 233 -2.81 0.17 -17.54
N LYS A 234 -3.25 -0.46 -18.64
CA LYS A 234 -4.02 0.24 -19.68
C LYS A 234 -5.35 0.70 -19.08
N LYS A 235 -5.74 1.94 -19.37
CA LYS A 235 -7.09 2.43 -19.09
C LYS A 235 -8.11 1.73 -19.97
#